data_AF-A0A7J9VFD6-F1
#
_entry.id   AF-A0A7J9VFD6-F1
#
_cell.length_a   1.000
_cell.length_b   1.000
_cell.length_c   1.000
_cell.angle_alpha   90.00
_cell.angle_beta   90.00
_cell.angle_gamma   90.00
#
_symmetry.space_group_name_H-M   'P 1'
#
loop_
_entity.id
_entity.type
_entity.pdbx_description
1 polymer ?
#
loop_
_entity_poly.entity_id
_entity_poly.type
_entity_poly.pdbx_seq_one_letter_code
_entity_poly.pdbx_strand_id
1 'polypeptide(L)'
;MGRVQGEPDEGQAAVAVAAAPLREAAHLLRIRALAAGGDRAGALDAYVRLRERLADELGIDPSPEVRRVYRELLGAPTPSRAASPLARGEHWPFEGRNRELATLRRAHGIALVAGQPGAGKSRLLAELARQVTGTVISGRAVLPEREHPLSLARTLLRAVIHT
;
A
#
# COMPACT_ATOMS: atom_id res chain seq x y z
N MET A 1 -25.16 -3.69 -5.42
CA MET A 1 -25.00 -2.23 -5.62
C MET A 1 -23.52 -1.98 -5.87
N GLY A 2 -23.14 -1.88 -7.14
CA GLY A 2 -21.78 -2.07 -7.63
C GLY A 2 -20.86 -0.87 -7.41
N ARG A 3 -19.62 -1.14 -7.00
CA ARG A 3 -18.52 -0.19 -7.14
C ARG A 3 -17.69 -0.62 -8.34
N VAL A 4 -17.79 0.18 -9.40
CA VAL A 4 -16.89 0.14 -10.55
C VAL A 4 -15.59 0.81 -10.08
N GLN A 5 -14.56 0.03 -9.75
CA GLN A 5 -13.20 0.56 -9.58
C GLN A 5 -12.46 0.33 -10.89
N GLY A 6 -12.61 1.27 -11.82
CA GLY A 6 -11.66 1.42 -12.92
C GLY A 6 -10.39 2.06 -12.38
N GLU A 7 -9.22 1.64 -12.88
CA GLU A 7 -7.99 2.42 -12.79
C GLU A 7 -8.30 3.89 -13.13
N PRO A 8 -7.88 4.87 -12.31
CA PRO A 8 -8.13 6.26 -12.63
C PRO A 8 -7.18 6.67 -13.77
N ASP A 9 -7.68 6.57 -14.99
CA ASP A 9 -7.15 7.28 -16.15
C ASP A 9 -7.06 8.78 -15.79
N GLU A 10 -5.87 9.36 -15.98
CA GLU A 10 -5.60 10.77 -15.64
C GLU A 10 -6.60 11.71 -16.33
N GLY A 11 -6.99 11.38 -17.57
CA GLY A 11 -8.00 12.11 -18.33
C GLY A 11 -9.37 12.10 -17.66
N GLN A 12 -9.83 10.93 -17.18
CA GLN A 12 -11.11 10.81 -16.49
C GLN A 12 -11.10 11.52 -15.13
N ALA A 13 -9.97 11.46 -14.41
CA ALA A 13 -9.81 12.17 -13.15
C ALA A 13 -9.80 13.70 -13.34
N ALA A 14 -9.18 14.21 -14.41
CA ALA A 14 -9.21 15.63 -14.77
C ALA A 14 -10.63 16.12 -15.05
N VAL A 15 -11.39 15.34 -15.83
CA VAL A 15 -12.80 15.66 -16.15
C VAL A 15 -13.66 15.65 -14.88
N ALA A 16 -13.47 14.68 -13.99
CA ALA A 16 -14.21 14.61 -12.72
C ALA A 16 -13.91 15.79 -11.78
N VAL A 17 -12.66 16.29 -11.77
CA VAL A 17 -12.28 17.50 -11.02
C VAL A 17 -12.91 18.75 -11.64
N ALA A 18 -12.93 18.86 -12.97
CA ALA A 18 -13.58 19.98 -13.66
C ALA A 18 -15.09 20.02 -13.39
N ALA A 19 -15.74 18.85 -13.35
CA ALA A 19 -17.18 18.74 -13.08
C ALA A 19 -17.58 19.00 -11.62
N ALA A 20 -16.67 18.75 -10.66
CA ALA A 20 -16.94 18.97 -9.24
C ALA A 20 -15.68 19.52 -8.52
N PRO A 21 -15.39 20.83 -8.68
CA PRO A 21 -14.13 21.45 -8.22
C PRO A 21 -13.84 21.36 -6.72
N LEU A 22 -14.87 21.26 -5.89
CA LEU A 22 -14.75 21.15 -4.42
C LEU A 22 -14.81 19.71 -3.91
N ARG A 23 -15.02 18.73 -4.79
CA ARG A 23 -15.17 17.33 -4.39
C ARG A 23 -13.80 16.70 -4.18
N GLU A 24 -13.35 16.67 -2.92
CA GLU A 24 -12.05 16.13 -2.53
C GLU A 24 -11.77 14.71 -3.07
N ALA A 25 -12.80 13.87 -3.20
CA ALA A 25 -12.66 12.52 -3.76
C ALA A 25 -12.20 12.50 -5.23
N ALA A 26 -12.61 13.47 -6.06
CA ALA A 26 -12.15 13.58 -7.44
C ALA A 26 -10.67 13.99 -7.50
N HIS A 27 -10.28 14.95 -6.65
CA HIS A 27 -8.90 15.38 -6.53
C HIS A 27 -8.00 14.29 -5.97
N LEU A 28 -8.47 13.50 -5.00
CA LEU A 28 -7.75 12.33 -4.51
C LEU A 28 -7.44 11.32 -5.62
N LEU A 29 -8.41 11.06 -6.50
CA LEU A 29 -8.19 10.19 -7.65
C LEU A 29 -7.13 10.77 -8.59
N ARG A 30 -7.21 12.07 -8.90
CA ARG A 30 -6.22 12.76 -9.75
C ARG A 30 -4.81 12.73 -9.14
N ILE A 31 -4.68 13.08 -7.86
CA ILE A 31 -3.41 13.08 -7.14
C ILE A 31 -2.79 11.67 -7.13
N ARG A 32 -3.61 10.64 -6.90
CA ARG A 32 -3.15 9.24 -6.94
C ARG A 32 -2.77 8.77 -8.34
N ALA A 33 -3.50 9.19 -9.37
CA ALA A 33 -3.21 8.86 -10.76
C ALA A 33 -1.85 9.45 -11.19
N LEU A 34 -1.62 10.75 -10.94
CA LEU A 34 -0.36 11.43 -11.23
C LEU A 34 0.81 10.77 -10.50
N ALA A 35 0.63 10.48 -9.21
CA ALA A 35 1.65 9.79 -8.41
C ALA A 35 1.93 8.36 -8.90
N ALA A 36 0.92 7.65 -9.41
CA ALA A 36 1.07 6.32 -9.97
C ALA A 36 1.78 6.32 -11.33
N GLY A 37 1.55 7.36 -12.14
CA GLY A 37 2.22 7.61 -13.42
C GLY A 37 3.66 8.14 -13.30
N GLY A 38 4.14 8.40 -12.07
CA GLY A 38 5.49 8.89 -11.81
C GLY A 38 5.62 10.42 -11.77
N ASP A 39 4.54 11.16 -12.06
CA ASP A 39 4.51 12.62 -11.96
C ASP A 39 4.21 13.08 -10.51
N ARG A 40 5.23 12.98 -9.66
CA ARG A 40 5.15 13.45 -8.27
C ARG A 40 4.97 14.96 -8.18
N ALA A 41 5.57 15.73 -9.08
CA ALA A 41 5.47 17.18 -9.09
C ALA A 41 4.03 17.63 -9.38
N GLY A 42 3.41 17.05 -10.42
CA GLY A 42 2.01 17.29 -10.74
C GLY A 42 1.06 16.86 -9.63
N ALA A 43 1.35 15.74 -8.93
CA ALA A 43 0.56 15.30 -7.80
C ALA A 43 0.61 16.28 -6.60
N LEU A 44 1.77 16.86 -6.29
CA LEU A 44 1.93 17.87 -5.25
C LEU A 44 1.23 19.17 -5.63
N ASP A 45 1.39 19.62 -6.87
CA ASP A 45 0.78 20.82 -7.42
C ASP A 45 -0.76 20.73 -7.42
N ALA A 46 -1.31 19.56 -7.76
CA ALA A 46 -2.74 19.29 -7.66
C ALA A 46 -3.28 19.37 -6.22
N TYR A 47 -2.50 18.92 -5.21
CA TYR A 47 -2.87 19.07 -3.81
C TYR A 47 -2.87 20.53 -3.37
N VAL A 48 -1.85 21.31 -3.73
CA VAL A 48 -1.75 22.73 -3.38
C VAL A 48 -2.96 23.50 -3.91
N ARG A 49 -3.32 23.30 -5.18
CA ARG A 49 -4.50 23.91 -5.78
C ARG A 49 -5.81 23.54 -5.11
N LEU A 50 -5.97 22.28 -4.68
CA LEU A 50 -7.15 21.87 -3.92
C LEU A 50 -7.21 22.60 -2.57
N ARG A 51 -6.09 22.68 -1.85
CA ARG A 51 -6.02 23.33 -0.55
C ARG A 51 -6.37 24.81 -0.64
N GLU A 52 -5.79 25.52 -1.61
CA GLU A 52 -6.10 26.93 -1.86
C GLU A 52 -7.58 27.10 -2.15
N ARG A 53 -8.15 26.29 -3.05
CA ARG A 53 -9.57 26.39 -3.40
C ARG A 53 -10.52 26.10 -2.23
N LEU A 54 -10.22 25.10 -1.39
CA LEU A 54 -11.04 24.83 -0.19
C LEU A 54 -10.94 25.95 0.84
N ALA A 55 -9.78 26.57 0.98
CA ALA A 55 -9.59 27.70 1.86
C ALA A 55 -10.34 28.94 1.33
N ASP A 56 -10.22 29.23 0.03
CA ASP A 56 -10.79 30.42 -0.60
C ASP A 56 -12.32 30.35 -0.70
N GLU A 57 -12.87 29.18 -1.08
CA GLU A 57 -14.32 29.05 -1.34
C GLU A 57 -15.11 28.60 -0.11
N LEU A 58 -14.52 27.78 0.77
CA LEU A 58 -15.22 27.18 1.91
C LEU A 58 -14.62 27.55 3.27
N GLY A 59 -13.43 28.17 3.31
CA GLY A 59 -12.75 28.47 4.57
C GLY A 59 -12.32 27.23 5.35
N ILE A 60 -12.19 26.07 4.70
CA ILE A 60 -11.86 24.80 5.35
C ILE A 60 -10.51 24.25 4.89
N ASP A 61 -9.88 23.48 5.76
CA ASP A 61 -8.70 22.69 5.41
C ASP A 61 -9.08 21.39 4.68
N PRO A 62 -8.17 20.82 3.86
CA PRO A 62 -8.36 19.51 3.27
C PRO A 62 -8.56 18.41 4.32
N SER A 63 -9.40 17.43 4.00
CA SER A 63 -9.71 16.31 4.88
C SER A 63 -8.46 15.52 5.31
N PRO A 64 -8.53 14.79 6.45
CA PRO A 64 -7.42 13.97 6.92
C PRO A 64 -6.91 12.94 5.90
N GLU A 65 -7.79 12.43 5.03
CA GLU A 65 -7.41 11.50 3.97
C GLU A 65 -6.54 12.17 2.90
N VAL A 66 -6.90 13.37 2.45
CA VAL A 66 -6.12 14.15 1.49
C VAL A 66 -4.76 14.53 2.09
N ARG A 67 -4.73 15.00 3.33
CA ARG A 67 -3.49 15.35 4.04
C ARG A 67 -2.57 14.13 4.24
N ARG A 68 -3.13 12.92 4.37
CA ARG A 68 -2.34 11.69 4.42
C ARG A 68 -1.65 11.40 3.09
N VAL A 69 -2.38 11.47 1.97
CA VAL A 69 -1.81 11.25 0.63
C VAL A 69 -0.71 12.27 0.35
N TYR A 70 -0.91 13.54 0.72
CA TYR A 70 0.13 14.56 0.62
C TYR A 70 1.41 14.22 1.40
N ARG A 71 1.29 13.72 2.64
CA ARG A 71 2.45 13.29 3.43
C ARG A 71 3.19 12.11 2.80
N GLU A 72 2.46 11.14 2.26
CA GLU A 72 3.03 10.04 1.49
C GLU A 72 3.79 10.56 0.26
N LEU A 73 3.24 11.59 -0.41
CA LEU A 73 3.89 12.27 -1.52
C LEU A 73 5.07 13.15 -1.12
N LEU A 74 5.27 13.47 0.16
CA LEU A 74 6.48 14.14 0.64
C LEU A 74 7.57 13.14 1.04
N GLY A 75 7.28 11.83 1.03
CA GLY A 75 8.19 10.83 1.57
C GLY A 75 8.34 10.93 3.10
N ALA A 76 7.43 11.66 3.76
CA ALA A 76 7.38 11.68 5.21
C ALA A 76 7.01 10.26 5.70
N PRO A 77 7.66 9.74 6.76
CA PRO A 77 7.28 8.47 7.34
C PRO A 77 5.85 8.61 7.91
N THR A 78 4.87 8.21 7.11
CA THR A 78 3.50 8.02 7.59
C THR A 78 3.56 6.83 8.55
N PRO A 79 2.94 6.88 9.75
CA PRO A 79 2.80 5.69 10.57
C PRO A 79 2.01 4.66 9.75
N SER A 80 2.76 3.74 9.15
CA SER A 80 2.21 2.68 8.34
C SER A 80 1.42 1.79 9.30
N ARG A 81 0.09 1.81 9.17
CA ARG A 81 -0.74 0.77 9.78
C ARG A 81 -0.44 -0.62 9.19
N ALA A 82 0.45 -0.73 8.20
CA ALA A 82 1.10 -1.99 7.87
C ALA A 82 2.29 -2.21 8.83
N ALA A 83 1.97 -2.43 10.12
CA ALA A 83 2.81 -3.33 10.88
C ALA A 83 2.89 -4.62 10.06
N SER A 84 4.11 -5.06 9.72
CA SER A 84 4.30 -6.35 9.07
C SER A 84 3.47 -7.38 9.83
N PRO A 85 2.61 -8.17 9.17
CA PRO A 85 1.92 -9.27 9.83
C PRO A 85 2.89 -10.23 10.54
N LEU A 86 4.16 -10.26 10.10
CA LEU A 86 5.24 -11.05 10.68
C LEU A 86 5.87 -10.41 11.92
N ALA A 87 5.75 -9.08 12.10
CA ALA A 87 6.26 -8.38 13.27
C ALA A 87 5.40 -8.60 14.53
N ARG A 88 4.17 -9.10 14.39
CA ARG A 88 3.28 -9.44 15.52
C ARG A 88 3.54 -10.83 16.08
N GLY A 89 4.81 -11.19 16.22
CA GLY A 89 5.22 -12.43 16.87
C GLY A 89 4.98 -12.34 18.38
N GLU A 90 3.83 -12.81 18.87
CA GLU A 90 3.66 -13.12 20.29
C GLU A 90 4.77 -14.08 20.76
N HIS A 91 5.25 -13.94 22.00
CA HIS A 91 6.39 -14.69 22.58
C HIS A 91 6.17 -16.21 22.78
N TRP A 92 5.11 -16.80 22.21
CA TRP A 92 4.81 -18.21 22.40
C TRP A 92 5.80 -19.14 21.65
N PRO A 93 6.19 -20.29 22.24
CA PRO A 93 7.03 -21.27 21.58
C PRO A 93 6.45 -21.72 20.23
N PHE A 94 7.30 -21.90 19.22
CA PHE A 94 6.91 -22.43 17.91
C PHE A 94 7.18 -23.93 17.86
N GLU A 95 6.13 -24.74 18.03
CA GLU A 95 6.23 -26.21 18.06
C GLU A 95 5.50 -26.90 16.89
N GLY A 96 5.94 -28.12 16.55
CA GLY A 96 5.24 -29.03 15.64
C GLY A 96 5.44 -28.79 14.14
N ARG A 97 6.03 -27.65 13.72
CA ARG A 97 6.22 -27.29 12.28
C ARG A 97 7.66 -27.12 11.83
N ASN A 98 8.58 -27.82 12.51
CA ASN A 98 10.00 -27.79 12.21
C ASN A 98 10.34 -28.36 10.82
N ARG A 99 9.55 -29.33 10.32
CA ARG A 99 9.77 -29.93 9.00
C ARG A 99 9.45 -28.95 7.87
N GLU A 100 8.30 -28.30 7.93
CA GLU A 100 7.87 -27.29 6.96
C GLU A 100 8.82 -26.10 6.95
N LEU A 101 9.24 -25.66 8.14
CA LEU A 101 10.22 -24.59 8.29
C LEU A 101 11.57 -24.97 7.68
N ALA A 102 12.04 -26.21 7.89
CA ALA A 102 13.27 -26.71 7.26
C ALA A 102 13.15 -26.85 5.73
N THR A 103 11.96 -27.16 5.20
CA THR A 103 11.70 -27.18 3.76
C THR A 103 11.76 -25.77 3.17
N LEU A 104 11.11 -24.79 3.82
CA LEU A 104 11.12 -23.39 3.35
C LEU A 104 12.52 -22.77 3.36
N ARG A 105 13.37 -23.14 4.32
CA ARG A 105 14.78 -22.66 4.35
C ARG A 105 15.62 -23.12 3.17
N ARG A 106 15.33 -24.31 2.66
CA ARG A 106 16.05 -24.89 1.52
C ARG A 106 15.45 -24.49 0.18
N ALA A 107 14.30 -23.81 0.18
CA ALA A 107 13.68 -23.34 -1.04
C ALA A 107 14.49 -22.19 -1.62
N HIS A 108 14.78 -22.28 -2.92
CA HIS A 108 15.38 -21.20 -3.70
C HIS A 108 14.34 -20.73 -4.73
N GLY A 109 14.15 -19.42 -4.87
CA GLY A 109 13.13 -18.85 -5.74
C GLY A 109 11.76 -18.69 -5.07
N ILE A 110 10.71 -19.19 -5.70
CA ILE A 110 9.32 -18.98 -5.26
C ILE A 110 8.80 -20.22 -4.51
N ALA A 111 8.30 -20.01 -3.29
CA ALA A 111 7.65 -21.04 -2.48
C ALA A 111 6.20 -20.66 -2.16
N LEU A 112 5.28 -21.61 -2.30
CA LEU A 112 3.86 -21.43 -1.98
C LEU A 112 3.55 -22.11 -0.64
N VAL A 113 3.04 -21.34 0.32
CA VAL A 113 2.54 -21.87 1.60
C VAL A 113 1.01 -21.86 1.59
N ALA A 114 0.42 -23.04 1.38
CA ALA A 114 -1.03 -23.24 1.38
C ALA A 114 -1.50 -23.98 2.64
N GLY A 115 -2.77 -23.81 3.00
CA GLY A 115 -3.36 -24.46 4.18
C GLY A 115 -4.66 -23.80 4.62
N GLN A 116 -5.40 -24.45 5.51
CA GLN A 116 -6.69 -23.97 5.99
C GLN A 116 -6.58 -22.60 6.71
N PRO A 117 -7.68 -21.81 6.76
CA PRO A 117 -7.76 -20.67 7.66
C PRO A 117 -7.40 -21.08 9.09
N GLY A 118 -6.62 -20.26 9.80
CA GLY A 118 -6.17 -20.58 11.17
C GLY A 118 -5.03 -21.60 11.29
N ALA A 119 -4.58 -22.25 10.20
CA ALA A 119 -3.51 -23.26 10.25
C ALA A 119 -2.09 -22.73 10.60
N GLY A 120 -1.95 -21.46 11.00
CA GLY A 120 -0.67 -20.89 11.43
C GLY A 120 0.32 -20.50 10.33
N LYS A 121 -0.11 -20.38 9.06
CA LYS A 121 0.77 -19.99 7.94
C LYS A 121 1.54 -18.69 8.19
N SER A 122 0.85 -17.67 8.71
CA SER A 122 1.48 -16.39 9.06
C SER A 122 2.52 -16.55 10.17
N ARG A 123 2.29 -17.45 11.13
CA ARG A 123 3.24 -17.76 12.21
C ARG A 123 4.47 -18.49 11.66
N LEU A 124 4.28 -19.46 10.77
CA LEU A 124 5.37 -20.16 10.10
C LEU A 124 6.27 -19.20 9.31
N LEU A 125 5.67 -18.28 8.54
CA LEU A 125 6.44 -17.27 7.79
C LEU A 125 7.14 -16.27 8.73
N ALA A 126 6.55 -15.94 9.87
CA ALA A 126 7.16 -15.05 10.86
C ALA A 126 8.37 -15.71 11.53
N GLU A 127 8.27 -17.01 11.83
CA GLU A 127 9.38 -17.78 12.36
C GLU A 127 10.51 -17.95 11.34
N LEU A 128 10.17 -18.14 10.06
CA LEU A 128 11.17 -18.14 8.99
C LEU A 128 11.89 -16.80 8.91
N ALA A 129 11.13 -15.69 8.90
CA ALA A 129 11.68 -14.34 8.85
C ALA A 129 12.67 -14.04 9.99
N ARG A 130 12.37 -14.50 11.21
CA ARG A 130 13.25 -14.35 12.38
C ARG A 130 14.58 -15.09 12.26
N GLN A 131 14.63 -16.16 11.47
CA GLN A 131 15.80 -17.05 11.37
C GLN A 131 16.62 -16.83 10.08
N VAL A 132 16.23 -15.88 9.24
CA VAL A 132 16.98 -15.47 8.04
C VAL A 132 17.92 -14.33 8.41
N THR A 133 19.17 -14.39 7.96
CA THR A 133 20.24 -13.40 8.24
C THR A 133 20.25 -12.20 7.29
N GLY A 134 19.27 -12.11 6.38
CA GLY A 134 19.15 -11.04 5.38
C GLY A 134 17.94 -10.15 5.58
N THR A 135 17.80 -9.14 4.72
CA THR A 135 16.64 -8.23 4.73
C THR A 135 15.36 -9.00 4.38
N VAL A 136 14.42 -9.01 5.32
CA VAL A 136 13.09 -9.59 5.10
C VAL A 136 12.10 -8.49 4.75
N ILE A 137 11.53 -8.58 3.56
CA ILE A 137 10.45 -7.70 3.13
C ILE A 137 9.17 -8.51 3.06
N SER A 138 8.11 -8.01 3.71
CA SER A 138 6.81 -8.65 3.73
C SER A 138 5.74 -7.73 3.16
N GLY A 139 4.89 -8.25 2.27
CA GLY A 139 3.69 -7.59 1.78
C GLY A 139 2.44 -8.44 2.04
N ARG A 140 1.26 -7.80 2.00
CA ARG A 140 0.00 -8.54 1.88
C ARG A 140 -0.39 -8.58 0.41
N ALA A 141 -0.52 -9.80 -0.12
CA ALA A 141 -1.16 -10.00 -1.41
C ALA A 141 -2.67 -10.04 -1.24
N VAL A 142 -3.38 -9.10 -1.89
CA VAL A 142 -4.83 -9.00 -1.84
C VAL A 142 -5.37 -9.10 -3.26
N LEU A 143 -6.51 -9.77 -3.44
CA LEU A 143 -7.10 -10.05 -4.75
C LEU A 143 -7.21 -8.85 -5.76
N PRO A 144 -7.27 -7.56 -5.37
CA PRO A 144 -7.12 -6.45 -6.32
C PRO A 144 -5.80 -6.44 -7.14
N GLU A 145 -4.82 -7.29 -6.84
CA GLU A 145 -3.61 -7.46 -7.67
C GLU A 145 -3.89 -7.94 -9.11
N ARG A 146 -5.09 -8.50 -9.37
CA ARG A 146 -5.50 -8.85 -10.75
C ARG A 146 -5.82 -7.63 -11.61
N GLU A 147 -6.19 -6.51 -11.00
CA GLU A 147 -6.60 -5.30 -11.72
C GLU A 147 -5.40 -4.41 -12.07
N HIS A 148 -4.28 -4.58 -11.37
CA HIS A 148 -3.07 -3.77 -11.54
C HIS A 148 -1.82 -4.65 -11.65
N PRO A 149 -1.31 -4.90 -12.87
CA PRO A 149 -0.08 -5.65 -13.04
C PRO A 149 1.06 -5.03 -12.22
N LEU A 150 1.86 -5.88 -11.56
CA LEU A 150 3.05 -5.49 -10.78
C LEU A 150 2.79 -4.67 -9.50
N SER A 151 1.54 -4.51 -9.06
CA SER A 151 1.20 -3.79 -7.81
C SER A 151 1.91 -4.35 -6.57
N LEU A 152 2.02 -5.67 -6.46
CA LEU A 152 2.80 -6.35 -5.41
C LEU A 152 4.30 -6.01 -5.52
N ALA A 153 4.88 -6.15 -6.71
CA ALA A 153 6.29 -5.85 -6.96
C ALA A 153 6.62 -4.39 -6.61
N ARG A 154 5.74 -3.45 -6.97
CA ARG A 154 5.88 -2.03 -6.62
C ARG A 154 5.81 -1.78 -5.11
N THR A 155 4.93 -2.50 -4.42
CA THR A 155 4.81 -2.42 -2.95
C THR A 155 6.09 -2.94 -2.27
N LEU A 156 6.61 -4.07 -2.74
CA LEU A 156 7.85 -4.67 -2.23
C LEU A 156 9.06 -3.79 -2.53
N LEU A 157 9.19 -3.23 -3.74
CA LEU A 157 10.27 -2.32 -4.12
C LEU A 157 10.26 -1.04 -3.28
N ARG A 158 9.10 -0.45 -2.99
CA ARG A 158 9.01 0.69 -2.07
C ARG A 158 9.51 0.35 -0.67
N ALA A 159 9.22 -0.85 -0.17
CA ALA A 159 9.73 -1.28 1.11
C ALA A 159 11.27 -1.40 1.10
N VAL A 160 11.85 -1.90 0.01
CA VAL A 160 13.32 -1.98 -0.15
C VAL A 160 13.97 -0.59 -0.17
N ILE A 161 13.42 0.35 -0.94
CA ILE A 161 14.02 1.67 -1.19
C ILE A 161 13.98 2.59 0.05
N HIS A 162 13.08 2.30 1.00
CA HIS A 162 12.90 3.09 2.22
C HIS A 162 13.32 2.34 3.50
N THR A 163 14.05 1.23 3.39
CA THR A 163 14.75 0.56 4.51
C THR A 163 16.17 1.10 4.59
#